data_AF-A0A9X2A281-F1
#
_entry.id   AF-A0A9X2A281-F1
#
_cell.length_a   1.000
_cell.length_b   1.000
_cell.length_c   1.000
_cell.angle_alpha   90.00
_cell.angle_beta   90.00
_cell.angle_gamma   90.00
#
_symmetry.space_group_name_H-M   'P 1'
#
loop_
_entity.id
_entity.type
_entity.pdbx_description
1 polymer ?
#
loop_
_entity_poly.entity_id
_entity_poly.type
_entity_poly.pdbx_seq_one_letter_code
_entity_poly.pdbx_strand_id
1 'polypeptide(L)'
;MRFTFLFFVIWAFFPVEAQFISTKINGTISHEYATHDSPIKIIYKIHPHGGSGSYTYKWKVQKGGFIEDETNSKFVHMFNCNEKSEPTMMVSCEITDTETNKKIIIKTKHPVEFCLD
;
A
#
# COMPACT_ATOMS: atom_id res chain seq x y z
N MET A 1 -0.38 -64.05 -34.44
CA MET A 1 0.99 -63.54 -34.52
C MET A 1 0.97 -62.12 -33.98
N ARG A 2 1.84 -61.81 -33.01
CA ARG A 2 1.78 -60.65 -32.09
C ARG A 2 1.72 -59.30 -32.80
N PHE A 3 0.74 -58.46 -32.43
CA PHE A 3 0.76 -57.02 -32.68
C PHE A 3 1.55 -56.34 -31.57
N THR A 4 2.73 -55.81 -31.91
CA THR A 4 3.53 -54.99 -30.99
C THR A 4 2.99 -53.56 -31.05
N PHE A 5 2.24 -53.16 -30.02
CA PHE A 5 1.88 -51.76 -29.80
C PHE A 5 3.12 -51.01 -29.29
N LEU A 6 3.64 -50.08 -30.10
CA LEU A 6 4.60 -49.07 -29.67
C LEU A 6 3.89 -48.10 -28.73
N PHE A 7 4.19 -48.21 -27.43
CA PHE A 7 3.79 -47.21 -26.45
C PHE A 7 4.64 -45.94 -26.65
N PHE A 8 4.09 -44.93 -27.33
CA PHE A 8 4.57 -43.57 -27.23
C PHE A 8 4.05 -42.98 -25.91
N VAL A 9 4.89 -43.00 -24.88
CA VAL A 9 4.64 -42.19 -23.67
C VAL A 9 5.03 -40.75 -24.03
N ILE A 10 4.09 -39.98 -24.54
CA ILE A 10 4.25 -38.54 -24.70
C ILE A 10 4.14 -37.95 -23.29
N TRP A 11 5.29 -37.58 -22.73
CA TRP A 11 5.35 -36.76 -21.52
C TRP A 11 4.82 -35.37 -21.88
N ALA A 12 3.51 -35.17 -21.74
CA ALA A 12 2.92 -33.85 -21.75
C ALA A 12 3.35 -33.13 -20.46
N PHE A 13 4.44 -32.38 -20.56
CA PHE A 13 4.82 -31.40 -19.54
C PHE A 13 3.81 -30.25 -19.66
N PHE A 14 2.66 -30.40 -19.01
CA PHE A 14 1.75 -29.29 -18.84
C PHE A 14 2.46 -28.27 -17.95
N PRO A 15 2.78 -27.05 -18.44
CA PRO A 15 3.19 -26.00 -17.53
C PRO A 15 2.01 -25.81 -16.56
N VAL A 16 2.29 -25.88 -15.26
CA VAL A 16 1.34 -25.39 -14.26
C VAL A 16 1.26 -23.89 -14.50
N GLU A 17 0.31 -23.48 -15.33
CA GLU A 17 -0.10 -22.09 -15.43
C GLU A 17 -0.56 -21.70 -14.03
N ALA A 18 0.29 -20.99 -13.30
CA ALA A 18 -0.09 -20.39 -12.03
C ALA A 18 -1.20 -19.39 -12.36
N GLN A 19 -2.45 -19.82 -12.25
CA GLN A 19 -3.60 -18.93 -12.29
C GLN A 19 -3.51 -18.06 -11.04
N PHE A 20 -2.93 -16.87 -11.19
CA PHE A 20 -3.05 -15.81 -10.20
C PHE A 20 -4.53 -15.50 -10.05
N ILE A 21 -5.17 -16.09 -9.05
CA ILE A 21 -6.50 -15.69 -8.61
C ILE A 21 -6.31 -14.29 -8.04
N SER A 22 -6.48 -13.27 -8.88
CA SER A 22 -6.43 -11.86 -8.50
C SER A 22 -7.56 -11.61 -7.51
N THR A 23 -7.26 -11.80 -6.23
CA THR A 23 -8.14 -11.45 -5.12
C THR A 23 -8.36 -9.94 -5.15
N LYS A 24 -9.48 -9.46 -4.62
CA LYS A 24 -9.77 -8.02 -4.60
C LYS A 24 -8.65 -7.30 -3.84
N ILE A 25 -8.00 -6.34 -4.50
CA ILE A 25 -7.00 -5.47 -3.86
C ILE A 25 -7.67 -4.66 -2.73
N ASN A 26 -7.02 -4.62 -1.57
CA ASN A 26 -7.43 -3.83 -0.41
C ASN A 26 -6.18 -3.42 0.39
N GLY A 27 -6.34 -2.59 1.43
CA GLY A 27 -5.21 -2.16 2.25
C GLY A 27 -5.61 -1.47 3.53
N THR A 28 -4.65 -1.36 4.46
CA THR A 28 -4.80 -0.59 5.69
C THR A 28 -3.61 0.34 5.88
N ILE A 29 -3.87 1.53 6.43
CA ILE A 29 -2.81 2.47 6.82
C ILE A 29 -2.60 2.33 8.33
N SER A 30 -1.35 2.14 8.75
CA SER A 30 -0.94 2.30 10.16
C SER A 30 -0.05 3.52 10.29
N HIS A 31 0.12 3.99 11.54
CA HIS A 31 1.03 5.08 11.85
C HIS A 31 1.79 4.79 13.15
N GLU A 32 2.96 5.37 13.28
CA GLU A 32 3.78 5.34 14.50
C GLU A 32 4.47 6.70 14.70
N TYR A 33 4.63 7.11 15.94
CA TYR A 33 5.40 8.31 16.31
C TYR A 33 6.84 7.92 16.56
N ALA A 34 7.76 8.50 15.79
CA ALA A 34 9.19 8.36 16.00
C ALA A 34 9.72 9.36 17.03
N THR A 35 9.10 10.53 17.15
CA THR A 35 9.35 11.53 18.19
C THR A 35 8.02 12.09 18.68
N HIS A 36 7.95 12.42 19.97
CA HIS A 36 6.76 13.02 20.60
C HIS A 36 6.94 14.50 20.92
N ASP A 37 8.19 14.99 20.89
CA ASP A 37 8.52 16.40 21.09
C ASP A 37 8.63 17.14 19.75
N SER A 38 8.25 18.42 19.72
CA SER A 38 8.35 19.24 18.52
C SER A 38 9.81 19.40 18.05
N PRO A 39 10.14 19.10 16.77
CA PRO A 39 9.25 18.63 15.71
C PRO A 39 8.89 17.13 15.86
N ILE A 40 7.58 16.86 15.87
CA ILE A 40 7.02 15.52 15.96
C ILE A 40 7.19 14.82 14.62
N LYS A 41 7.76 13.62 14.64
CA LYS A 41 7.97 12.79 13.46
C LYS A 41 7.01 11.63 13.46
N ILE A 42 6.20 11.54 12.42
CA ILE A 42 5.20 10.48 12.23
C ILE A 42 5.57 9.67 11.00
N ILE A 43 5.46 8.35 11.10
CA ILE A 43 5.72 7.42 10.01
C ILE A 43 4.42 6.70 9.69
N TYR A 44 3.91 6.92 8.47
CA TYR A 44 2.77 6.19 7.91
C TYR A 44 3.26 5.00 7.09
N LYS A 45 2.59 3.86 7.25
CA LYS A 45 2.90 2.62 6.52
C LYS A 45 1.62 2.10 5.88
N ILE A 46 1.69 1.68 4.62
CA ILE A 46 0.58 1.02 3.94
C ILE A 46 0.80 -0.49 3.91
N HIS A 47 -0.25 -1.24 4.23
CA HIS A 47 -0.27 -2.71 4.20
C HIS A 47 -1.29 -3.17 3.15
N PRO A 48 -0.91 -3.17 1.85
CA PRO A 48 -1.76 -3.74 0.81
C PRO A 48 -1.90 -5.25 0.99
N HIS A 49 -3.06 -5.78 0.62
CA HIS A 49 -3.32 -7.21 0.59
C HIS A 49 -4.28 -7.54 -0.57
N GLY A 50 -4.19 -8.77 -1.05
CA GLY A 50 -4.93 -9.26 -2.22
C GLY A 50 -4.27 -8.86 -3.55
N GLY A 51 -4.99 -8.85 -4.66
CA GLY A 51 -4.42 -8.49 -5.98
C GLY A 51 -3.33 -9.48 -6.45
N SER A 52 -2.30 -8.95 -7.10
CA SER A 52 -1.12 -9.69 -7.58
C SER A 52 0.00 -9.83 -6.54
N GLY A 53 -0.02 -9.03 -5.48
CA GLY A 53 1.11 -8.92 -4.53
C GLY A 53 2.16 -7.88 -4.92
N SER A 54 2.05 -7.27 -6.10
CA SER A 54 2.94 -6.21 -6.58
C SER A 54 2.18 -4.89 -6.73
N TYR A 55 2.67 -3.83 -6.07
CA TYR A 55 1.97 -2.55 -6.00
C TYR A 55 2.88 -1.33 -6.12
N THR A 56 2.33 -0.25 -6.64
CA THR A 56 2.90 1.10 -6.54
C THR A 56 2.03 1.97 -5.63
N TYR A 57 2.65 2.99 -5.04
CA TYR A 57 2.03 3.82 -4.02
C TYR A 57 2.06 5.29 -4.44
N LYS A 58 1.04 6.04 -4.03
CA LYS A 58 1.04 7.50 -4.09
C LYS A 58 0.33 8.04 -2.86
N TRP A 59 1.12 8.53 -1.91
CA TRP A 59 0.62 9.22 -0.73
C TRP A 59 0.15 10.62 -1.10
N LYS A 60 -0.85 11.10 -0.37
CA LYS A 60 -1.39 12.46 -0.40
C LYS A 60 -1.76 12.83 1.02
N VAL A 61 -1.11 13.85 1.55
CA VAL A 61 -1.39 14.38 2.89
C VAL A 61 -1.93 15.79 2.78
N GLN A 62 -3.13 15.99 3.29
CA GLN A 62 -3.81 17.28 3.30
C GLN A 62 -3.83 17.84 4.72
N LYS A 63 -3.16 18.97 4.91
CA LYS A 63 -3.13 19.75 6.15
C LYS A 63 -3.37 21.22 5.80
N GLY A 64 -4.56 21.75 6.10
CA GLY A 64 -4.88 23.17 5.86
C GLY A 64 -4.61 23.67 4.43
N GLY A 65 -4.72 22.81 3.41
CA GLY A 65 -4.47 23.15 1.99
C GLY A 65 -3.07 22.83 1.46
N PHE A 66 -2.12 22.44 2.32
CA PHE A 66 -0.83 21.90 1.87
C PHE A 66 -0.98 20.44 1.44
N ILE A 67 -0.30 20.05 0.35
CA ILE A 67 -0.32 18.69 -0.21
C ILE A 67 1.11 18.20 -0.38
N GLU A 68 1.45 17.10 0.31
CA GLU A 68 2.69 16.33 0.08
C GLU A 68 2.36 15.03 -0.67
N ASP A 69 3.22 14.67 -1.64
CA ASP A 69 3.14 13.43 -2.42
C ASP A 69 4.43 12.59 -2.22
N GLU A 70 4.28 11.28 -2.01
CA GLU A 70 5.39 10.31 -1.88
C GLU A 70 5.01 8.98 -2.56
N THR A 71 5.99 8.26 -3.13
CA THR A 71 5.76 7.03 -3.92
C THR A 71 6.23 5.75 -3.22
N ASN A 72 6.88 5.88 -2.07
CA ASN A 72 7.31 4.74 -1.27
C ASN A 72 6.12 4.08 -0.51
N SER A 73 6.30 2.84 -0.09
CA SER A 73 5.41 2.12 0.84
C SER A 73 5.30 2.76 2.23
N LYS A 74 6.15 3.75 2.51
CA LYS A 74 6.20 4.49 3.77
C LYS A 74 6.24 5.98 3.47
N PHE A 75 5.53 6.76 4.26
CA PHE A 75 5.53 8.21 4.19
C PHE A 75 5.90 8.79 5.55
N VAL A 76 6.88 9.68 5.58
CA VAL A 76 7.39 10.29 6.83
C VAL A 76 7.05 11.76 6.80
N HIS A 77 6.32 12.22 7.82
CA HIS A 77 5.96 13.62 7.96
C HIS A 77 6.52 14.17 9.26
N MET A 78 7.07 15.37 9.18
CA MET A 78 7.56 16.12 10.34
C MET A 78 6.64 17.31 10.56
N PHE A 79 6.10 17.41 11.75
CA PHE A 79 5.14 18.44 12.12
C PHE A 79 5.70 19.26 13.28
N ASN A 80 5.66 20.58 13.13
CA ASN A 80 6.05 21.52 14.17
C ASN A 80 4.81 22.03 14.91
N CYS A 81 4.78 21.89 16.23
CA CYS A 81 3.69 22.38 17.08
C CYS A 81 3.46 23.90 16.99
N ASN A 82 4.45 24.66 16.50
CA ASN A 82 4.33 26.12 16.33
C ASN A 82 3.40 26.51 15.18
N GLU A 83 3.10 25.59 14.26
CA GLU A 83 2.16 25.81 13.17
C GLU A 83 0.73 25.56 13.66
N LYS A 84 0.08 26.62 14.17
CA LYS A 84 -1.38 26.65 14.40
C LYS A 84 -2.11 26.38 13.09
N SER A 85 -2.35 25.12 12.81
CA SER A 85 -3.08 24.64 11.65
C SER A 85 -3.98 23.51 12.11
N GLU A 86 -5.06 23.29 11.36
CA GLU A 86 -6.21 22.48 11.73
C GLU A 86 -5.88 21.22 12.54
N PRO A 87 -6.70 20.85 13.54
CA PRO A 87 -6.39 19.78 14.48
C PRO A 87 -6.43 18.37 13.85
N THR A 88 -6.67 18.25 12.55
CA THR A 88 -6.83 16.97 11.88
C THR A 88 -6.15 16.97 10.52
N MET A 89 -5.23 16.02 10.35
CA MET A 89 -4.55 15.76 9.09
C MET A 89 -5.25 14.63 8.35
N MET A 90 -5.55 14.84 7.07
CA MET A 90 -6.10 13.78 6.21
C MET A 90 -4.97 13.12 5.42
N VAL A 91 -4.75 11.84 5.68
CA VAL A 91 -3.72 11.04 5.00
C VAL A 91 -4.41 10.06 4.06
N SER A 92 -3.98 10.03 2.81
CA SER A 92 -4.47 9.06 1.84
C SER A 92 -3.34 8.42 1.08
N CYS A 93 -3.51 7.16 0.69
CA CYS A 93 -2.58 6.43 -0.17
C CYS A 93 -3.38 5.82 -1.32
N GLU A 94 -3.04 6.17 -2.55
CA GLU A 94 -3.44 5.42 -3.73
C GLU A 94 -2.49 4.23 -3.89
N ILE A 95 -3.07 3.04 -4.01
CA ILE A 95 -2.35 1.79 -4.28
C ILE A 95 -2.77 1.34 -5.66
N THR A 96 -1.79 1.10 -6.54
CA THR A 96 -2.03 0.56 -7.87
C THR A 96 -1.39 -0.82 -7.98
N ASP A 97 -2.18 -1.84 -8.26
CA ASP A 97 -1.71 -3.18 -8.61
C ASP A 97 -0.98 -3.13 -9.95
N THR A 98 0.28 -3.56 -10.01
CA THR A 98 1.11 -3.39 -11.22
C THR A 98 0.78 -4.35 -12.33
N GLU A 99 0.14 -5.48 -12.02
CA GLU A 99 -0.21 -6.49 -13.02
C GLU A 99 -1.62 -6.27 -13.55
N THR A 100 -2.56 -5.92 -12.67
CA THR A 100 -3.97 -5.73 -13.06
C THR A 100 -4.34 -4.28 -13.33
N ASN A 101 -3.45 -3.33 -13.05
CA ASN A 101 -3.70 -1.87 -13.10
C ASN A 101 -4.91 -1.42 -12.28
N LYS A 102 -5.37 -2.24 -11.32
CA LYS A 102 -6.45 -1.89 -10.41
C LYS A 102 -5.97 -0.90 -9.37
N LYS A 103 -6.78 0.11 -9.10
CA LYS A 103 -6.47 1.19 -8.15
C LYS A 103 -7.42 1.21 -6.99
N ILE A 104 -6.89 1.45 -5.79
CA ILE A 104 -7.67 1.73 -4.58
C ILE A 104 -7.08 2.94 -3.87
N ILE A 105 -7.92 3.64 -3.10
CA ILE A 105 -7.49 4.76 -2.28
C ILE A 105 -7.89 4.47 -0.84
N ILE A 106 -6.90 4.32 0.02
CA ILE A 106 -7.11 4.18 1.46
C ILE A 106 -6.96 5.56 2.10
N LYS A 107 -7.85 5.91 3.01
CA LYS A 107 -7.85 7.20 3.72
C LYS A 107 -7.86 6.95 5.22
N THR A 108 -7.13 7.77 5.95
CA THR A 108 -7.18 7.82 7.40
C THR A 108 -7.17 9.27 7.87
N LYS A 109 -7.84 9.52 9.00
CA LYS A 109 -7.82 10.81 9.68
C LYS A 109 -6.89 10.68 10.87
N HIS A 110 -5.97 11.60 11.00
CA HIS A 110 -5.02 11.63 12.09
C HIS A 110 -5.26 12.88 12.94
N PRO A 111 -5.72 12.73 14.20
CA PRO A 111 -5.86 13.87 15.09
C PRO A 111 -4.48 14.35 15.53
N VAL A 112 -4.24 15.66 15.43
CA VAL A 112 -3.01 16.30 15.86
C VAL A 112 -3.19 16.70 17.34
N GLU A 113 -3.33 15.70 18.21
CA GLU A 113 -3.62 15.90 19.64
C GLU A 113 -2.38 16.30 20.47
N PHE A 114 -1.17 16.14 19.92
CA PHE A 114 0.08 16.19 20.67
C PHE A 114 0.68 17.58 20.88
N CYS A 115 -0.03 18.65 20.53
CA CYS A 115 0.44 20.04 20.73
C CYS A 115 -0.44 20.86 21.67
N LEU A 116 -1.20 20.18 22.52
CA LEU A 116 -1.91 20.81 23.61
C LEU A 116 -1.03 20.68 24.86
N ASP A 117 -0.41 21.79 25.27
CA ASP A 117 0.13 21.97 26.61
C ASP A 117 -0.99 21.87 27.67
#